data_AF-B1VJ91-F1
#
_entry.id   AF-B1VJ91-F1
#
_cell.length_a   1.000
_cell.length_b   1.000
_cell.length_c   1.000
_cell.angle_alpha   90.00
_cell.angle_beta   90.00
_cell.angle_gamma   90.00
#
_symmetry.space_group_name_H-M   'P 1'
#
loop_
_entity.id
_entity.type
_entity.pdbx_description
1 polymer ?
#
loop_
_entity_poly.entity_id
_entity_poly.type
_entity_poly.pdbx_seq_one_letter_code
_entity_poly.pdbx_strand_id
1 'polypeptide(L)'
;MHEYRAMNEKPTFFDQYRPVFEVVCRMLGGNWRVNLLDDCQYRIKLTSPDFRGFIIIVRQEQGRLVLTGFVDSRLYRGTYFKCTVASDRKPDAIAQTITRKILCCVREELIKAREIEKSHQDALEQDKIIKGMLSRLVKLESHYNAFTGFRADNDLRGDITKRFDGYGLTVQGLTVEQLVKLTGIINTI
;
A
#
# COMPACT_ATOMS: atom_id res chain seq x y z
N MET A 1 -6.83 36.53 42.31
CA MET A 1 -7.77 36.65 41.18
C MET A 1 -6.97 36.84 39.90
N HIS A 2 -6.71 35.76 39.17
CA HIS A 2 -6.19 35.85 37.81
C HIS A 2 -7.13 35.03 36.93
N GLU A 3 -8.05 35.74 36.28
CA GLU A 3 -8.87 35.21 35.19
C GLU A 3 -7.95 34.90 34.01
N TYR A 4 -7.78 33.62 33.72
CA TYR A 4 -7.26 33.17 32.43
C TYR A 4 -8.30 33.50 31.37
N ARG A 5 -8.04 34.56 30.59
CA ARG A 5 -8.71 34.81 29.31
C ARG A 5 -8.52 33.58 28.41
N ALA A 6 -9.61 32.87 28.12
CA ALA A 6 -9.63 31.85 27.08
C ALA A 6 -9.24 32.51 25.74
N MET A 7 -8.12 32.09 25.16
CA MET A 7 -7.84 32.33 23.75
C MET A 7 -8.87 31.51 22.96
N ASN A 8 -9.81 32.20 22.31
CA ASN A 8 -10.69 31.59 21.32
C ASN A 8 -9.86 31.19 20.10
N GLU A 9 -9.27 30.00 20.13
CA GLU A 9 -8.70 29.38 18.92
C GLU A 9 -9.81 29.22 17.88
N LYS A 10 -9.56 29.70 16.67
CA LYS A 10 -10.47 29.47 15.55
C LYS A 10 -10.55 27.95 15.32
N PRO A 11 -11.75 27.37 15.17
CA PRO A 11 -11.88 25.94 14.93
C PRO A 11 -11.12 25.55 13.66
N THR A 12 -10.41 24.42 13.72
CA THR A 12 -9.68 23.91 12.55
C THR A 12 -10.66 23.43 11.48
N PHE A 13 -10.17 23.17 10.26
CA PHE A 13 -10.98 22.55 9.22
C PHE A 13 -11.63 21.24 9.71
N PHE A 14 -10.86 20.42 10.43
CA PHE A 14 -11.36 19.19 11.03
C PHE A 14 -12.49 19.47 12.04
N ASP A 15 -12.30 20.40 12.97
CA ASP A 15 -13.33 20.73 13.98
C ASP A 15 -14.61 21.26 13.34
N GLN A 16 -14.47 22.10 12.32
CA GLN A 16 -15.59 22.70 11.60
C GLN A 16 -16.41 21.67 10.82
N TYR A 17 -15.75 20.76 10.11
CA TYR A 17 -16.42 19.87 9.16
C TYR A 17 -16.65 18.45 9.69
N ARG A 18 -16.01 18.03 10.78
CA ARG A 18 -16.21 16.70 11.36
C ARG A 18 -17.69 16.41 11.65
N PRO A 19 -18.46 17.29 12.33
CA PRO A 19 -19.87 17.01 12.62
C PRO A 19 -20.71 16.83 11.33
N VAL A 20 -20.39 17.59 10.28
CA VAL A 20 -21.03 17.47 8.96
C VAL A 20 -20.75 16.09 8.38
N PHE A 21 -19.49 15.65 8.39
CA PHE A 21 -19.10 14.37 7.82
C PHE A 21 -19.50 13.15 8.68
N GLU A 22 -19.70 13.30 9.98
CA GLU A 22 -20.35 12.28 10.82
C GLU A 22 -21.81 12.04 10.39
N VAL A 23 -22.55 13.10 10.02
CA VAL A 23 -23.90 12.97 9.44
C VAL A 23 -23.84 12.32 8.05
N VAL A 24 -22.92 12.78 7.18
CA VAL A 24 -22.71 12.19 5.84
C VAL A 24 -22.43 10.69 5.95
N CYS A 25 -21.53 10.29 6.86
CA CYS A 25 -21.21 8.88 7.10
C CYS A 25 -22.43 8.04 7.48
N ARG A 26 -23.30 8.54 8.37
CA ARG A 26 -24.56 7.86 8.71
C ARG A 26 -25.48 7.71 7.50
N MET A 27 -25.56 8.73 6.65
CA MET A 27 -26.39 8.71 5.43
C MET A 27 -25.84 7.80 4.33
N LEU A 28 -24.52 7.61 4.26
CA LEU A 28 -23.89 6.66 3.33
C LEU A 28 -24.21 5.21 3.67
N GLY A 29 -24.59 4.91 4.91
CA GLY A 29 -24.73 3.54 5.41
C GLY A 29 -23.38 2.80 5.42
N GLY A 30 -23.40 1.48 5.31
CA GLY A 30 -22.18 0.67 5.12
C GLY A 30 -21.08 0.91 6.14
N ASN A 31 -21.43 1.23 7.39
CA ASN A 31 -20.52 1.48 8.51
C ASN A 31 -19.42 2.54 8.24
N TRP A 32 -19.69 3.52 7.36
CA TRP A 32 -18.79 4.65 7.16
C TRP A 32 -18.61 5.46 8.45
N ARG A 33 -17.38 5.93 8.69
CA ARG A 33 -17.02 6.74 9.84
C ARG A 33 -15.88 7.71 9.52
N VAL A 34 -15.88 8.85 10.21
CA VAL A 34 -14.70 9.73 10.29
C VAL A 34 -13.61 8.99 11.06
N ASN A 35 -12.41 8.94 10.50
CA ASN A 35 -11.26 8.32 11.14
C ASN A 35 -10.66 9.31 12.16
N LEU A 36 -10.86 9.03 13.44
CA LEU A 36 -10.33 9.84 14.54
C LEU A 36 -8.86 9.56 14.87
N LEU A 37 -8.26 8.52 14.27
CA LEU A 37 -6.84 8.23 14.40
C LEU A 37 -5.99 9.02 13.39
N ASP A 38 -6.62 9.72 12.45
CA ASP A 38 -5.94 10.63 11.53
C ASP A 38 -5.75 11.98 12.24
N ASP A 39 -4.49 12.34 12.52
CA ASP A 39 -4.10 13.54 13.25
C ASP A 39 -4.01 14.80 12.36
N CYS A 40 -4.31 14.67 11.07
CA CYS A 40 -4.20 15.75 10.09
C CYS A 40 -5.40 16.72 10.17
N GLN A 41 -5.20 17.87 10.82
CA GLN A 41 -6.22 18.92 10.99
C GLN A 41 -6.74 19.56 9.70
N TYR A 42 -6.04 19.37 8.57
CA TYR A 42 -6.37 19.96 7.26
C TYR A 42 -7.20 19.05 6.35
N ARG A 43 -7.59 17.86 6.83
CA ARG A 43 -8.41 16.93 6.07
C ARG A 43 -9.37 16.16 6.97
N ILE A 44 -10.41 15.60 6.36
CA ILE A 44 -11.24 14.57 6.99
C ILE A 44 -11.03 13.27 6.22
N LYS A 45 -10.58 12.23 6.92
CA LYS A 45 -10.46 10.88 6.36
C LYS A 45 -11.68 10.06 6.75
N LEU A 46 -12.41 9.54 5.77
CA LEU A 46 -13.51 8.62 5.97
C LEU A 46 -13.03 7.19 5.68
N THR A 47 -13.49 6.25 6.50
CA THR A 47 -13.20 4.83 6.38
C THR A 47 -14.47 4.02 6.62
N SER A 48 -14.53 2.80 6.08
CA SER A 48 -15.60 1.85 6.37
C SER A 48 -15.00 0.44 6.55
N PRO A 49 -15.44 -0.33 7.56
CA PRO A 49 -15.07 -1.74 7.68
C PRO A 49 -15.65 -2.60 6.55
N ASP A 50 -16.82 -2.24 6.00
CA ASP A 50 -17.46 -2.95 4.87
C ASP A 50 -16.68 -2.75 3.57
N PHE A 51 -16.00 -1.61 3.45
CA PHE A 51 -15.12 -1.24 2.33
C PHE A 51 -13.65 -1.15 2.78
N ARG A 52 -13.18 -2.12 3.58
CA ARG A 52 -11.81 -2.13 4.11
C ARG A 52 -10.78 -1.97 2.99
N GLY A 53 -9.90 -0.98 3.15
CA GLY A 53 -8.86 -0.63 2.19
C GLY A 53 -9.24 0.53 1.25
N PHE A 54 -10.51 0.93 1.17
CA PHE A 54 -10.91 2.14 0.45
C PHE A 54 -11.14 3.28 1.44
N ILE A 55 -10.64 4.47 1.07
CA ILE A 55 -10.74 5.67 1.92
C ILE A 55 -11.26 6.84 1.09
N ILE A 56 -11.90 7.79 1.77
CA ILE A 56 -12.27 9.08 1.17
C ILE A 56 -11.57 10.17 1.97
N ILE A 57 -10.82 11.01 1.27
CA ILE A 57 -10.19 12.20 1.84
C ILE A 57 -11.00 13.41 1.40
N VAL A 58 -11.36 14.24 2.38
CA VAL A 58 -12.00 15.53 2.15
C VAL A 58 -11.03 16.62 2.58
N ARG A 59 -10.86 17.63 1.72
CA ARG A 59 -10.09 18.83 2.00
C ARG A 59 -10.84 20.06 1.51
N GLN A 60 -10.48 21.23 2.02
CA GLN A 60 -10.93 22.49 1.47
C GLN A 60 -9.88 23.05 0.50
N GLU A 61 -10.30 23.36 -0.71
CA GLU A 61 -9.47 24.02 -1.73
C GLU A 61 -10.28 25.18 -2.32
N GLN A 62 -9.73 26.39 -2.29
CA GLN A 62 -10.35 27.60 -2.88
C GLN A 62 -11.83 27.80 -2.45
N GLY A 63 -12.12 27.59 -1.16
CA GLY A 63 -13.47 27.75 -0.60
C GLY A 63 -14.43 26.60 -0.91
N ARG A 64 -14.00 25.53 -1.58
CA ARG A 64 -14.83 24.36 -1.92
C ARG A 64 -14.31 23.11 -1.24
N LEU A 65 -15.20 22.15 -1.00
CA LEU A 65 -14.81 20.84 -0.48
C LEU A 65 -14.45 19.93 -1.65
N VAL A 66 -13.22 19.42 -1.63
CA VAL A 66 -12.69 18.45 -2.58
C VAL A 66 -12.70 17.09 -1.92
N LEU A 67 -13.48 16.17 -2.50
CA LEU A 67 -13.59 14.79 -2.05
C LEU A 67 -12.81 13.89 -3.01
N THR A 68 -11.92 13.08 -2.47
CA THR A 68 -11.09 12.14 -3.24
C THR A 68 -11.18 10.75 -2.61
N GLY A 69 -11.78 9.80 -3.31
CA GLY A 69 -11.84 8.39 -2.90
C GLY A 69 -10.87 7.52 -3.68
N PHE A 70 -10.19 6.60 -3.00
CA PHE A 70 -9.22 5.70 -3.60
C PHE A 70 -8.92 4.51 -2.67
N VAL A 71 -8.29 3.48 -3.22
CA VAL A 71 -7.75 2.35 -2.45
C VAL A 71 -6.43 2.77 -1.80
N ASP A 72 -6.36 2.69 -0.47
CA ASP A 72 -5.16 2.97 0.34
C ASP A 72 -4.21 1.76 0.27
N SER A 73 -3.45 1.64 -0.83
CA SER A 73 -2.50 0.55 -1.07
C SER A 73 -1.14 1.06 -1.54
N ARG A 74 -0.08 0.37 -1.10
CA ARG A 74 1.30 0.61 -1.59
C ARG A 74 1.61 -0.17 -2.86
N LEU A 75 0.91 -1.27 -3.11
CA LEU A 75 1.13 -2.17 -4.23
C LEU A 75 0.22 -1.86 -5.42
N TYR A 76 -0.96 -1.30 -5.14
CA TYR A 76 -1.97 -1.01 -6.15
C TYR A 76 -2.21 0.49 -6.28
N ARG A 77 -2.03 1.04 -7.49
CA ARG A 77 -2.35 2.43 -7.84
C ARG A 77 -3.57 2.46 -8.77
N GLY A 78 -4.74 2.30 -8.17
CA GLY A 78 -6.02 2.30 -8.88
C GLY A 78 -6.52 3.69 -9.26
N THR A 79 -7.82 3.73 -9.56
CA THR A 79 -8.52 4.95 -9.95
C THR A 79 -8.71 5.88 -8.76
N TYR A 80 -8.46 7.17 -8.97
CA TYR A 80 -8.80 8.23 -8.02
C TYR A 80 -10.14 8.83 -8.41
N PHE A 81 -11.16 8.65 -7.57
CA PHE A 81 -12.46 9.27 -7.76
C PHE A 81 -12.46 10.65 -7.11
N LYS A 82 -12.48 11.70 -7.93
CA LYS A 82 -12.47 13.09 -7.45
C LYS A 82 -13.77 13.80 -7.77
N CYS A 83 -14.34 14.49 -6.79
CA CYS A 83 -15.42 15.45 -7.02
C CYS A 83 -15.32 16.66 -6.08
N THR A 84 -15.95 17.76 -6.48
CA THR A 84 -15.94 19.01 -5.72
C THR A 84 -17.36 19.45 -5.42
N VAL A 85 -17.63 19.84 -4.17
CA VAL A 85 -18.93 20.36 -3.72
C VAL A 85 -18.74 21.73 -3.06
N ALA A 86 -19.82 22.50 -2.96
CA ALA A 86 -19.81 23.76 -2.23
C ALA A 86 -19.61 23.49 -0.72
N SER A 87 -18.99 24.44 -0.02
CA SER A 87 -18.68 24.32 1.42
C SER A 87 -19.90 24.34 2.34
N ASP A 88 -21.03 24.84 1.86
CA ASP A 88 -22.32 24.95 2.52
C ASP A 88 -23.32 23.88 2.07
N ARG A 89 -22.88 22.93 1.23
CA ARG A 89 -23.73 21.86 0.71
C ARG A 89 -24.27 21.00 1.86
N LYS A 90 -25.57 20.73 1.84
CA LYS A 90 -26.21 19.90 2.88
C LYS A 90 -25.65 18.47 2.91
N PRO A 91 -25.58 17.82 4.08
CA PRO A 91 -25.04 16.47 4.24
C PRO A 91 -25.66 15.41 3.31
N ASP A 92 -26.98 15.45 3.09
CA ASP A 92 -27.71 14.49 2.23
C ASP A 92 -27.25 14.59 0.78
N ALA A 93 -27.08 15.80 0.26
CA ALA A 93 -26.60 16.04 -1.09
C ALA A 93 -25.12 15.66 -1.25
N ILE A 94 -24.30 15.83 -0.20
CA ILE A 94 -22.91 15.36 -0.18
C ILE A 94 -22.90 13.83 -0.24
N ALA A 95 -23.68 13.14 0.61
CA ALA A 95 -23.77 11.69 0.64
C ALA A 95 -24.20 11.11 -0.71
N GLN A 96 -25.26 11.64 -1.32
CA GLN A 96 -25.69 11.23 -2.68
C GLN A 96 -24.59 11.45 -3.73
N THR A 97 -23.82 12.54 -3.62
CA THR A 97 -22.70 12.82 -4.53
C THR A 97 -21.58 11.81 -4.36
N ILE A 98 -21.21 11.47 -3.12
CA ILE A 98 -20.23 10.43 -2.81
C ILE A 98 -20.69 9.08 -3.37
N THR A 99 -21.93 8.67 -3.09
CA THR A 99 -22.47 7.39 -3.58
C THR A 99 -22.40 7.30 -5.10
N ARG A 100 -22.83 8.35 -5.81
CA ARG A 100 -22.88 8.35 -7.27
C ARG A 100 -21.51 8.47 -7.93
N LYS A 101 -20.59 9.27 -7.39
CA LYS A 101 -19.34 9.64 -8.07
C LYS A 101 -18.09 8.98 -7.53
N ILE A 102 -18.11 8.53 -6.28
CA ILE A 102 -16.94 7.95 -5.61
C ILE A 102 -17.15 6.46 -5.36
N LEU A 103 -18.33 6.05 -4.91
CA LEU A 103 -18.60 4.66 -4.55
C LEU A 103 -19.13 3.80 -5.70
N CYS A 104 -19.31 4.36 -6.91
CA CYS A 104 -19.92 3.67 -8.04
C CYS A 104 -19.21 2.37 -8.45
N CYS A 105 -17.89 2.31 -8.29
CA CYS A 105 -17.06 1.16 -8.70
C CYS A 105 -16.15 0.67 -7.56
N VAL A 106 -16.47 1.00 -6.29
CA VAL A 106 -15.58 0.72 -5.15
C VAL A 106 -15.28 -0.77 -4.98
N ARG A 107 -16.26 -1.64 -5.26
CA ARG A 107 -16.09 -3.10 -5.13
C ARG A 107 -15.11 -3.65 -6.15
N GLU A 108 -15.17 -3.18 -7.39
CA GLU A 108 -14.27 -3.60 -8.47
C GLU A 108 -12.83 -3.18 -8.17
N GLU A 109 -12.61 -1.95 -7.72
CA GLU A 109 -11.28 -1.47 -7.36
C GLU A 109 -10.70 -2.23 -6.15
N LEU A 110 -11.53 -2.58 -5.16
CA LEU A 110 -11.10 -3.41 -4.02
C LEU A 110 -10.75 -4.84 -4.45
N ILE A 111 -11.45 -5.42 -5.41
CA ILE A 111 -11.12 -6.75 -5.96
C ILE A 111 -9.75 -6.71 -6.64
N LYS A 112 -9.53 -5.75 -7.55
CA LYS A 112 -8.24 -5.57 -8.23
C LYS A 112 -7.10 -5.39 -7.24
N ALA A 113 -7.30 -4.57 -6.21
CA ALA A 113 -6.29 -4.35 -5.18
C ALA A 113 -5.93 -5.64 -4.42
N ARG A 114 -6.94 -6.45 -4.07
CA ARG A 114 -6.74 -7.74 -3.39
C ARG A 114 -6.04 -8.76 -4.29
N GLU A 115 -6.34 -8.78 -5.57
CA GLU A 115 -5.67 -9.68 -6.54
C GLU A 115 -4.18 -9.35 -6.65
N ILE A 116 -3.83 -8.07 -6.72
CA ILE A 116 -2.44 -7.61 -6.73
C ILE A 116 -1.74 -7.94 -5.41
N GLU A 117 -2.39 -7.71 -4.27
CA GLU A 117 -1.83 -8.03 -2.96
C GLU A 117 -1.62 -9.54 -2.79
N LYS A 118 -2.57 -10.37 -3.23
CA LYS A 118 -2.46 -11.82 -3.22
C LYS A 118 -1.33 -12.31 -4.12
N SER A 119 -1.26 -11.85 -5.36
CA SER A 119 -0.18 -12.20 -6.29
C SER A 119 1.21 -11.85 -5.73
N HIS A 120 1.32 -10.69 -5.07
CA HIS A 120 2.54 -10.30 -4.40
C HIS A 120 2.87 -11.21 -3.19
N GLN A 121 1.88 -11.59 -2.39
CA GLN A 121 2.08 -12.54 -1.28
C GLN A 121 2.50 -13.93 -1.79
N ASP A 122 1.84 -14.44 -2.83
CA ASP A 122 2.15 -15.71 -3.47
C ASP A 122 3.60 -15.69 -4.01
N ALA A 123 4.02 -14.58 -4.63
CA ALA A 123 5.39 -14.39 -5.09
C ALA A 123 6.41 -14.41 -3.94
N LEU A 124 6.11 -13.75 -2.82
CA LEU A 124 6.96 -13.78 -1.62
C LEU A 124 7.02 -15.17 -0.98
N GLU A 125 5.94 -15.94 -1.02
CA GLU A 125 5.91 -17.32 -0.52
C GLU A 125 6.75 -18.24 -1.40
N GLN A 126 6.61 -18.14 -2.73
CA GLN A 126 7.47 -18.84 -3.68
C GLN A 126 8.95 -18.51 -3.45
N ASP A 127 9.27 -17.23 -3.23
CA ASP A 127 10.63 -16.81 -2.93
C ASP A 127 11.18 -17.45 -1.64
N LYS A 128 10.34 -17.62 -0.60
CA LYS A 128 10.72 -18.33 0.62
C LYS A 128 10.96 -19.82 0.38
N ILE A 129 10.12 -20.47 -0.42
CA ILE A 129 10.27 -21.90 -0.76
C ILE A 129 11.60 -22.13 -1.47
N ILE A 130 11.91 -21.30 -2.48
CA ILE A 130 13.16 -21.42 -3.24
C ILE A 130 14.38 -21.16 -2.35
N LYS A 131 14.33 -20.15 -1.48
CA LYS A 131 15.38 -19.94 -0.47
C LYS A 131 15.50 -21.14 0.47
N GLY A 132 14.40 -21.74 0.88
CA GLY A 132 14.39 -22.98 1.66
C GLY A 132 15.12 -24.11 0.95
N MET A 133 14.85 -24.33 -0.34
CA MET A 133 15.53 -25.33 -1.16
C MET A 133 17.04 -25.06 -1.28
N LEU A 134 17.42 -23.81 -1.58
CA LEU A 134 18.82 -23.41 -1.72
C LEU A 134 19.60 -23.53 -0.40
N SER A 135 18.95 -23.23 0.73
CA SER A 135 19.57 -23.30 2.06
C SER A 135 20.01 -24.71 2.47
N ARG A 136 19.46 -25.75 1.80
CA ARG A 136 19.88 -27.14 2.00
C ARG A 136 21.18 -27.47 1.29
N LEU A 137 21.60 -26.65 0.32
CA LEU A 137 22.78 -26.85 -0.51
C LEU A 137 23.95 -25.97 -0.08
N VAL A 138 23.65 -24.73 0.33
CA VAL A 138 24.65 -23.71 0.69
C VAL A 138 24.12 -22.83 1.81
N LYS A 139 25.02 -22.21 2.58
CA LYS A 139 24.64 -21.20 3.57
C LYS A 139 24.20 -19.94 2.85
N LEU A 140 22.96 -19.51 3.06
CA LEU A 140 22.44 -18.28 2.45
C LEU A 140 22.86 -17.05 3.25
N GLU A 141 23.17 -15.98 2.52
CA GLU A 141 23.56 -14.69 3.07
C GLU A 141 22.72 -13.58 2.40
N SER A 142 22.49 -12.47 3.12
CA SER A 142 21.89 -11.28 2.49
C SER A 142 22.89 -10.68 1.50
N HIS A 143 22.43 -10.30 0.32
CA HIS A 143 23.27 -9.70 -0.70
C HIS A 143 22.53 -8.58 -1.42
N TYR A 144 23.21 -7.45 -1.63
CA TYR A 144 22.64 -6.28 -2.28
C TYR A 144 22.32 -6.58 -3.76
N ASN A 145 21.18 -6.07 -4.25
CA ASN A 145 20.69 -6.26 -5.62
C ASN A 145 20.61 -7.71 -6.12
N ALA A 146 20.48 -8.68 -5.20
CA ALA A 146 20.36 -10.08 -5.53
C ALA A 146 19.11 -10.68 -4.88
N PHE A 147 18.67 -11.82 -5.40
CA PHE A 147 17.63 -12.62 -4.79
C PHE A 147 18.11 -13.17 -3.43
N THR A 148 19.33 -13.72 -3.40
CA THR A 148 20.06 -14.10 -2.19
C THR A 148 21.55 -14.27 -2.51
N GLY A 149 22.42 -14.03 -1.53
CA GLY A 149 23.82 -14.46 -1.57
C GLY A 149 23.96 -15.89 -1.02
N PHE A 150 25.12 -16.49 -1.24
CA PHE A 150 25.47 -17.77 -0.63
C PHE A 150 26.97 -17.90 -0.34
N ARG A 151 27.28 -18.80 0.59
CA ARG A 151 28.61 -19.31 0.91
C ARG A 151 28.56 -20.83 1.05
N ALA A 152 29.47 -21.52 0.39
CA ALA A 152 29.63 -22.96 0.50
C ALA A 152 30.78 -23.29 1.48
N ASP A 153 30.83 -24.54 1.95
CA ASP A 153 31.83 -25.00 2.92
C ASP A 153 33.26 -25.03 2.36
N ASN A 154 33.39 -25.07 1.03
CA ASN A 154 34.66 -25.02 0.31
C ASN A 154 35.11 -23.59 -0.02
N ASP A 155 34.66 -22.61 0.76
CA ASP A 155 34.93 -21.17 0.61
C ASP A 155 34.45 -20.52 -0.71
N LEU A 156 33.74 -21.25 -1.57
CA LEU A 156 33.07 -20.65 -2.71
C LEU A 156 31.94 -19.75 -2.22
N ARG A 157 31.78 -18.61 -2.88
CA ARG A 157 30.74 -17.64 -2.56
C ARG A 157 30.13 -17.07 -3.83
N GLY A 158 28.96 -16.49 -3.70
CA GLY A 158 28.31 -15.88 -4.85
C GLY A 158 26.93 -15.36 -4.55
N ASP A 159 26.20 -15.09 -5.61
CA ASP A 159 24.85 -14.57 -5.54
C ASP A 159 23.96 -15.19 -6.61
N ILE A 160 22.68 -15.23 -6.27
CA ILE A 160 21.60 -15.64 -7.17
C ILE A 160 20.79 -14.39 -7.44
N THR A 161 20.53 -14.09 -8.71
CA THR A 161 19.64 -13.01 -9.14
C THR A 161 18.36 -13.59 -9.72
N LYS A 162 17.24 -12.89 -9.55
CA LYS A 162 15.95 -13.22 -10.17
C LYS A 162 15.62 -12.15 -11.20
N ARG A 163 15.50 -12.55 -12.47
CA ARG A 163 15.23 -11.68 -13.62
C ARG A 163 13.96 -12.16 -14.32
N PHE A 164 13.49 -11.39 -15.32
CA PHE A 164 12.28 -11.74 -16.06
C PHE A 164 12.42 -13.06 -16.85
N ASP A 165 13.65 -13.41 -17.23
CA ASP A 165 14.03 -14.59 -18.01
C ASP A 165 14.48 -15.77 -17.14
N GLY A 166 14.40 -15.64 -15.80
CA GLY A 166 14.70 -16.72 -14.87
C GLY A 166 15.72 -16.33 -13.80
N TYR A 167 16.59 -17.29 -13.44
CA TYR A 167 17.59 -17.12 -12.37
C TYR A 167 18.99 -16.98 -12.96
N GLY A 168 19.75 -16.02 -12.47
CA GLY A 168 21.18 -15.90 -12.71
C GLY A 168 21.97 -16.41 -11.51
N LEU A 169 23.11 -17.07 -11.75
CA LEU A 169 24.02 -17.55 -10.73
C LEU A 169 25.42 -16.99 -10.98
N THR A 170 25.98 -16.29 -10.00
CA THR A 170 27.37 -15.85 -9.99
C THR A 170 28.12 -16.69 -8.96
N VAL A 171 29.28 -17.24 -9.33
CA VAL A 171 30.15 -18.00 -8.42
C VAL A 171 31.55 -17.39 -8.44
N GLN A 172 32.11 -17.16 -7.26
CA GLN A 172 33.44 -16.57 -7.04
C GLN A 172 34.30 -17.50 -6.19
N GLY A 173 35.63 -17.37 -6.33
CA GLY A 173 36.61 -18.19 -5.61
C GLY A 173 36.93 -19.53 -6.28
N LEU A 174 36.52 -19.72 -7.53
CA LEU A 174 36.80 -20.94 -8.28
C LEU A 174 38.30 -21.05 -8.62
N THR A 175 38.86 -22.24 -8.39
CA THR A 175 40.12 -22.66 -9.03
C THR A 175 39.89 -22.98 -10.51
N VAL A 176 40.97 -23.06 -11.30
CA VAL A 176 40.89 -23.43 -12.73
C VAL A 176 40.19 -24.76 -12.93
N GLU A 177 40.49 -25.76 -12.08
CA GLU A 177 39.85 -27.07 -12.16
C GLU A 177 38.35 -27.01 -11.88
N GLN A 178 37.93 -26.28 -10.83
CA GLN A 178 36.51 -26.10 -10.49
C GLN A 178 35.76 -25.31 -11.57
N LEU A 179 36.40 -24.31 -12.19
CA LEU A 179 35.84 -23.56 -13.30
C LEU A 179 35.56 -24.46 -14.51
N VAL A 180 36.52 -25.30 -14.90
CA VAL A 180 36.35 -26.25 -16.00
C VAL A 180 35.25 -27.27 -15.68
N LYS A 181 35.23 -27.82 -14.47
CA LYS A 181 34.19 -28.76 -14.02
C LYS A 181 32.79 -28.13 -14.06
N LEU A 182 32.63 -26.92 -13.49
CA LEU A 182 31.34 -26.22 -13.47
C LEU A 182 30.85 -25.88 -14.88
N THR A 183 31.74 -25.38 -15.74
CA THR A 183 31.42 -25.09 -17.15
C THR A 183 31.00 -26.37 -17.89
N GLY A 184 31.68 -27.47 -17.61
CA GLY A 184 31.32 -28.79 -18.15
C GLY A 184 29.91 -29.22 -17.73
N ILE A 185 29.55 -29.09 -16.45
CA ILE A 185 28.20 -29.39 -15.96
C ILE A 185 27.16 -28.52 -16.67
N ILE A 186 27.42 -27.22 -16.78
CA ILE A 186 26.49 -26.27 -17.44
C ILE A 186 26.23 -26.65 -18.89
N ASN A 187 27.22 -27.16 -19.62
CA ASN A 187 27.06 -27.61 -21.00
C ASN A 187 26.20 -28.89 -21.15
N THR A 188 25.88 -29.58 -20.04
CA THR A 188 25.16 -30.87 -20.05
C THR A 188 23.75 -30.81 -19.48
N ILE A 189 23.35 -29.69 -18.89
CA ILE A 189 21.99 -29.42 -18.40
C ILE A 189 21.16 -28.70 -19.46
#